data_AF-A0A4Y2VVP5-F1
#
_entry.id   AF-A0A4Y2VVP5-F1
#
_cell.length_a   1.000
_cell.length_b   1.000
_cell.length_c   1.000
_cell.angle_alpha   90.00
_cell.angle_beta   90.00
_cell.angle_gamma   90.00
#
_symmetry.space_group_name_H-M   'P 1'
#
loop_
_entity.id
_entity.type
_entity.pdbx_description
1 polymer ?
#
loop_
_entity_poly.entity_id
_entity_poly.type
_entity_poly.pdbx_seq_one_letter_code
_entity_poly.pdbx_strand_id
1 'polypeptide(L)'
;MQKGNKKRMKVMTPYLAAALDRTKVSDRKAVFVVAETARSLGYEVDEITLSRSSLRRERMKHRSSMFQQLKTEFQEQDAKLTVHWDGKLLQNLTGKEKVDRLPVIVYGKSVHQLLTVAKLASGTGENEAVAVCAALQHRGVAD
;
A
#
# COMPACT_ATOMS: atom_id res chain seq x y z
N MET A 1 19.98 11.45 -38.62
CA MET A 1 18.51 11.50 -38.54
C MET A 1 18.13 11.99 -37.16
N GLN A 2 17.53 13.18 -37.03
CA GLN A 2 17.02 13.67 -35.74
C GLN A 2 15.82 12.79 -35.35
N LYS A 3 15.95 11.99 -34.29
CA LYS A 3 14.81 11.28 -33.70
C LYS A 3 13.87 12.37 -33.16
N GLY A 4 12.76 12.62 -33.85
CA GLY A 4 11.69 13.49 -33.33
C GLY A 4 11.32 13.07 -31.90
N ASN A 5 10.92 14.04 -31.08
CA ASN A 5 10.64 13.87 -29.66
C ASN A 5 9.46 12.89 -29.43
N LYS A 6 9.73 11.58 -29.52
CA LYS A 6 8.74 10.53 -29.30
C LYS A 6 8.40 10.51 -27.81
N LYS A 7 7.11 10.66 -27.49
CA LYS A 7 6.60 10.55 -26.12
C LYS A 7 6.93 9.16 -25.58
N ARG A 8 7.71 9.10 -24.51
CA ARG A 8 8.06 7.82 -23.85
C ARG A 8 6.81 7.10 -23.37
N MET A 9 6.73 5.80 -23.62
CA MET A 9 5.60 4.96 -23.22
C MET A 9 5.58 4.77 -21.70
N LYS A 10 4.40 4.92 -21.07
CA LYS A 10 4.24 4.59 -19.66
C LYS A 10 4.01 3.08 -19.52
N VAL A 11 4.97 2.38 -18.92
CA VAL A 11 4.90 0.91 -18.76
C VAL A 11 4.15 0.49 -17.49
N MET A 12 4.14 1.34 -16.47
CA MET A 12 3.49 1.02 -15.21
C MET A 12 1.97 1.08 -15.29
N THR A 13 1.35 -0.09 -15.14
CA THR A 13 -0.09 -0.28 -15.00
C THR A 13 -0.43 -0.72 -13.56
N PRO A 14 -1.70 -0.58 -13.11
CA PRO A 14 -2.14 -1.14 -11.84
C PRO A 14 -1.84 -2.64 -11.72
N TYR A 15 -2.05 -3.42 -12.80
CA TYR A 15 -1.78 -4.86 -12.82
C TYR A 15 -0.30 -5.18 -12.63
N LEU A 16 0.59 -4.44 -13.32
CA LEU A 16 2.03 -4.61 -13.15
C LEU A 16 2.47 -4.22 -11.72
N ALA A 17 1.94 -3.11 -11.19
CA ALA A 17 2.20 -2.70 -9.81
C ALA A 17 1.76 -3.78 -8.79
N ALA A 18 0.56 -4.33 -8.96
CA ALA A 18 0.04 -5.41 -8.13
C ALA A 18 0.89 -6.69 -8.23
N ALA A 19 1.32 -7.08 -9.43
CA ALA A 19 2.18 -8.24 -9.64
C ALA A 19 3.54 -8.07 -8.93
N LEU A 20 4.17 -6.90 -9.06
CA LEU A 20 5.43 -6.58 -8.38
C LEU A 20 5.29 -6.58 -6.85
N ASP A 21 4.16 -6.11 -6.32
CA ASP A 21 3.86 -6.13 -4.88
C ASP A 21 3.66 -7.55 -4.36
N ARG A 22 2.82 -8.36 -5.02
CA ARG A 22 2.54 -9.75 -4.62
C ARG A 22 3.77 -10.65 -4.67
N THR A 23 4.65 -10.43 -5.63
CA THR A 23 5.91 -11.18 -5.79
C THR A 23 7.06 -10.62 -4.95
N LYS A 24 6.81 -9.59 -4.13
CA LYS A 24 7.81 -8.94 -3.25
C LYS A 24 9.04 -8.44 -4.01
N VAL A 25 8.88 -8.03 -5.27
CA VAL A 25 9.95 -7.49 -6.11
C VAL A 25 10.28 -6.08 -5.64
N SER A 26 11.55 -5.82 -5.29
CA SER A 26 12.00 -4.48 -4.89
C SER A 26 11.99 -3.51 -6.07
N ASP A 27 11.87 -2.21 -5.83
CA ASP A 27 11.86 -1.20 -6.91
C ASP A 27 13.11 -1.27 -7.80
N ARG A 28 14.27 -1.66 -7.24
CA ARG A 28 15.48 -1.88 -8.03
C ARG A 28 15.34 -3.09 -8.94
N LYS A 29 14.91 -4.24 -8.41
CA LYS A 29 14.69 -5.45 -9.20
C LYS A 29 13.63 -5.24 -10.28
N ALA A 30 12.57 -4.48 -9.97
CA ALA A 30 11.51 -4.15 -10.91
C ALA A 30 12.04 -3.39 -12.14
N VAL A 31 12.98 -2.45 -11.96
CA VAL A 31 13.62 -1.75 -13.10
C VAL A 31 14.28 -2.77 -14.03
N PHE A 32 15.09 -3.69 -13.50
CA PHE A 32 15.79 -4.68 -14.32
C PHE A 32 14.82 -5.62 -15.05
N VAL A 33 13.84 -6.18 -14.32
CA VAL A 33 12.86 -7.09 -14.92
C VAL A 33 12.08 -6.40 -16.04
N VAL A 34 11.61 -5.18 -15.82
CA VAL A 34 10.85 -4.43 -16.84
C VAL A 34 11.73 -4.04 -18.02
N ALA A 35 12.99 -3.66 -17.79
CA ALA A 35 13.93 -3.31 -18.85
C ALA A 35 14.24 -4.52 -19.75
N GLU A 36 14.62 -5.65 -19.18
CA GLU A 36 14.92 -6.85 -19.99
C GLU A 36 13.67 -7.39 -20.69
N THR A 37 12.51 -7.33 -20.05
CA THR A 37 11.24 -7.73 -20.68
C THR A 37 10.93 -6.84 -21.90
N ALA A 38 11.14 -5.53 -21.79
CA ALA A 38 10.94 -4.61 -22.91
C ALA A 38 11.90 -4.91 -24.07
N ARG A 39 13.19 -5.15 -23.79
CA ARG A 39 14.18 -5.54 -24.81
C ARG A 39 13.82 -6.85 -25.50
N SER A 40 13.42 -7.87 -24.75
CA SER A 40 12.98 -9.16 -25.31
C SER A 40 11.75 -9.04 -26.21
N LEU A 41 10.93 -7.99 -26.01
CA LEU A 41 9.77 -7.66 -26.84
C LEU A 41 10.11 -6.71 -28.00
N GLY A 42 11.38 -6.36 -28.20
CA GLY A 42 11.85 -5.50 -29.29
C GLY A 42 11.77 -4.00 -29.03
N TYR A 43 11.54 -3.57 -27.78
CA TYR A 43 11.54 -2.16 -27.39
C TYR A 43 12.92 -1.71 -26.89
N GLU A 44 13.32 -0.51 -27.29
CA GLU A 44 14.49 0.14 -26.71
C GLU A 44 14.15 0.74 -25.33
N VAL A 45 15.10 0.69 -24.39
CA VAL A 45 14.86 1.18 -23.02
C VAL A 45 14.55 2.68 -23.00
N ASP A 46 15.09 3.44 -23.95
CA ASP A 46 14.83 4.90 -24.07
C ASP A 46 13.41 5.23 -24.55
N GLU A 47 12.70 4.26 -25.12
CA GLU A 47 11.32 4.40 -25.58
C GLU A 47 10.31 4.26 -24.42
N ILE A 48 10.74 3.70 -23.28
CA ILE A 48 9.90 3.50 -22.11
C ILE A 48 10.24 4.46 -20.97
N THR A 49 9.22 4.90 -20.24
CA THR A 49 9.38 5.71 -19.03
C THR A 49 9.75 4.79 -17.87
N LEU A 50 11.03 4.48 -17.74
CA LEU A 50 11.54 3.57 -16.71
C LEU A 50 12.53 4.29 -15.79
N SER A 51 12.11 4.55 -14.56
CA SER A 51 13.00 4.99 -13.49
C SER A 51 12.56 4.41 -12.16
N ARG A 52 13.51 4.15 -11.27
CA ARG A 52 13.22 3.62 -9.92
C ARG A 52 12.25 4.53 -9.16
N SER A 53 12.43 5.84 -9.24
CA SER A 53 11.58 6.81 -8.54
C SER A 53 10.17 6.86 -9.11
N SER A 54 10.00 6.81 -10.44
CA SER A 54 8.69 6.75 -11.08
C SER A 54 7.97 5.44 -10.73
N LEU A 55 8.66 4.30 -10.78
CA LEU A 55 8.12 3.00 -10.35
C LEU A 55 7.61 3.03 -8.92
N ARG A 56 8.46 3.51 -7.99
CA ARG A 56 8.10 3.64 -6.57
C ARG A 56 6.85 4.51 -6.39
N ARG A 57 6.79 5.66 -7.07
CA ARG A 57 5.65 6.59 -7.00
C ARG A 57 4.37 5.95 -7.53
N GLU A 58 4.42 5.28 -8.68
CA GLU A 58 3.26 4.59 -9.25
C GLU A 58 2.77 3.45 -8.35
N ARG A 59 3.68 2.69 -7.73
CA ARG A 59 3.30 1.66 -6.74
C ARG A 59 2.64 2.27 -5.51
N MET A 60 3.18 3.35 -4.96
CA MET A 60 2.55 4.06 -3.83
C MET A 60 1.16 4.60 -4.20
N LYS A 61 1.01 5.18 -5.40
CA LYS A 61 -0.28 5.64 -5.90
C LYS A 61 -1.27 4.49 -6.04
N HIS A 62 -0.85 3.35 -6.58
CA HIS A 62 -1.70 2.18 -6.72
C HIS A 62 -2.14 1.63 -5.35
N ARG A 63 -1.23 1.49 -4.37
CA ARG A 63 -1.57 1.08 -3.01
C ARG A 63 -2.56 2.03 -2.34
N SER A 64 -2.37 3.34 -2.51
CA SER A 64 -3.31 4.34 -2.00
C SER A 64 -4.69 4.21 -2.66
N SER A 65 -4.74 3.99 -3.97
CA SER A 65 -5.99 3.77 -4.71
C SER A 65 -6.70 2.50 -4.23
N MET A 66 -5.97 1.40 -4.08
CA MET A 66 -6.49 0.14 -3.54
C MET A 66 -7.08 0.33 -2.14
N PHE A 67 -6.39 1.08 -1.27
CA PHE A 67 -6.90 1.37 0.06
C PHE A 67 -8.20 2.20 0.04
N GLN A 68 -8.30 3.19 -0.86
CA GLN A 68 -9.53 3.96 -1.02
C GLN A 68 -10.68 3.11 -1.56
N GLN A 69 -10.41 2.25 -2.55
CA GLN A 69 -11.41 1.30 -3.06
C GLN A 69 -11.91 0.37 -1.95
N LEU A 70 -11.01 -0.22 -1.17
CA LEU A 70 -11.36 -1.03 -0.01
C LEU A 70 -12.14 -0.24 1.05
N LYS A 71 -11.91 1.08 1.19
CA LYS A 71 -12.70 1.95 2.07
C LYS A 71 -14.13 2.13 1.55
N THR A 72 -14.32 2.27 0.25
CA THR A 72 -15.65 2.43 -0.38
C THR A 72 -16.44 1.13 -0.44
N GLU A 73 -15.75 -0.01 -0.64
CA GLU A 73 -16.35 -1.35 -0.69
C GLU A 73 -16.82 -1.85 0.69
N PHE A 74 -16.39 -1.22 1.77
CA PHE A 74 -16.85 -1.55 3.12
C PHE A 74 -18.34 -1.18 3.26
N GLN A 75 -19.19 -2.19 3.08
CA GLN A 75 -20.63 -2.11 3.27
C GLN A 75 -21.06 -3.18 4.26
N GLU A 76 -20.93 -2.91 5.54
CA GLU A 76 -21.70 -3.64 6.54
C GLU A 76 -22.46 -2.62 7.38
N GLN A 77 -23.68 -2.33 6.92
CA GLN A 77 -24.77 -1.87 7.80
C GLN A 77 -25.32 -3.14 8.46
N ASP A 78 -25.33 -3.18 9.78
CA ASP A 78 -26.08 -4.14 10.60
C ASP A 78 -25.43 -5.52 10.89
N ALA A 79 -24.12 -5.69 10.65
CA ALA A 79 -23.40 -6.91 11.06
C ALA A 79 -22.68 -6.74 12.41
N LYS A 80 -22.72 -7.79 13.24
CA LYS A 80 -21.89 -7.89 14.45
C LYS A 80 -20.43 -8.02 14.03
N LEU A 81 -19.63 -7.00 14.32
CA LEU A 81 -18.20 -6.96 14.05
C LEU A 81 -17.39 -7.31 15.30
N THR A 82 -16.34 -8.11 15.11
CA THR A 82 -15.30 -8.34 16.10
C THR A 82 -14.11 -7.47 15.75
N VAL A 83 -13.62 -6.70 16.73
CA VAL A 83 -12.41 -5.89 16.58
C VAL A 83 -11.24 -6.66 17.20
N HIS A 84 -10.17 -6.82 16.43
CA HIS A 84 -8.91 -7.41 16.90
C HIS A 84 -7.79 -6.38 16.76
N TRP A 85 -7.04 -6.17 17.84
CA TRP A 85 -5.85 -5.34 17.85
C TRP A 85 -4.75 -6.06 18.64
N ASP A 86 -3.52 -5.89 18.19
CA ASP A 86 -2.33 -6.47 18.85
C ASP A 86 -1.13 -5.54 18.63
N GLY A 87 -0.57 -5.01 19.71
CA GLY A 87 0.53 -4.06 19.67
C GLY A 87 1.85 -4.74 19.30
N LYS A 88 2.66 -4.08 18.47
CA LYS A 88 4.00 -4.58 18.11
C LYS A 88 5.02 -3.47 17.94
N LEU A 89 6.18 -3.68 18.55
CA LEU A 89 7.34 -2.81 18.39
C LEU A 89 8.00 -3.05 17.00
N LEU A 90 7.87 -2.09 16.08
CA LEU A 90 8.35 -2.17 14.70
C LEU A 90 9.30 -1.01 14.37
N GLN A 91 10.17 -1.18 13.37
CA GLN A 91 10.98 -0.06 12.87
C GLN A 91 10.09 1.05 12.31
N ASN A 92 10.48 2.31 12.56
CA ASN A 92 9.78 3.43 11.97
C ASN A 92 9.96 3.47 10.43
N LEU A 93 9.02 4.08 9.71
CA LEU A 93 9.08 4.21 8.25
C LEU A 93 10.22 5.15 7.81
N THR A 94 10.56 6.10 8.68
CA THR A 94 11.64 7.06 8.50
C THR A 94 12.54 6.91 9.71
N GLY A 95 13.78 6.47 9.52
CA GLY A 95 14.74 6.27 10.60
C GLY A 95 14.98 4.80 10.94
N LYS A 96 15.67 4.58 12.07
CA LYS A 96 16.07 3.25 12.57
C LYS A 96 15.48 2.95 13.94
N GLU A 97 14.80 3.92 14.55
CA GLU A 97 14.14 3.77 15.83
C GLU A 97 12.99 2.77 15.73
N LYS A 98 12.75 2.09 16.84
CA LYS A 98 11.58 1.24 17.01
C LYS A 98 10.45 2.07 17.61
N VAL A 99 9.24 1.85 17.11
CA VAL A 99 8.02 2.54 17.52
C VAL A 99 6.92 1.51 17.73
N ASP A 100 6.07 1.74 18.72
CA ASP A 100 4.90 0.92 18.94
C ASP A 100 3.93 1.12 17.78
N ARG A 101 3.51 0.01 17.17
CA ARG A 101 2.51 0.00 16.11
C ARG A 101 1.35 -0.89 16.48
N LEU A 102 0.15 -0.39 16.26
CA LEU A 102 -1.09 -1.08 16.56
C LEU A 102 -1.90 -1.32 15.28
N PRO A 103 -1.80 -2.51 14.66
CA PRO A 103 -2.80 -2.98 13.72
C PRO A 103 -4.16 -3.09 14.40
N VAL A 104 -5.18 -2.50 13.78
CA VAL A 104 -6.59 -2.66 14.17
C VAL A 104 -7.33 -3.28 13.01
N ILE A 105 -7.91 -4.46 13.23
CA ILE A 105 -8.60 -5.28 12.24
C ILE A 105 -10.05 -5.44 12.69
N VAL A 106 -10.97 -5.38 11.72
CA VAL A 106 -12.36 -5.77 11.94
C VAL A 106 -12.68 -7.03 11.14
N TYR A 107 -13.40 -7.92 11.78
CA TYR A 107 -13.85 -9.19 11.22
C TYR A 107 -15.36 -9.35 11.48
N GLY A 108 -16.08 -9.75 10.45
CA GLY A 108 -17.53 -9.97 10.42
C GLY A 108 -17.89 -11.10 9.47
N LYS A 109 -19.19 -11.25 9.17
CA LYS A 109 -19.69 -12.36 8.35
C LYS A 109 -19.13 -12.34 6.93
N SER A 110 -18.99 -11.16 6.34
CA SER A 110 -18.44 -10.97 5.00
C SER A 110 -17.26 -10.00 4.95
N VAL A 111 -16.91 -9.40 6.09
CA VAL A 111 -15.86 -8.40 6.21
C VAL A 111 -14.64 -8.98 6.92
N HIS A 112 -13.47 -8.78 6.33
CA HIS A 112 -12.19 -8.96 7.00
C HIS A 112 -11.23 -7.86 6.54
N GLN A 113 -11.16 -6.77 7.32
CA GLN A 113 -10.46 -5.56 6.88
C GLN A 113 -9.51 -5.01 7.95
N LEU A 114 -8.30 -4.68 7.51
CA LEU A 114 -7.36 -3.88 8.29
C LEU A 114 -7.80 -2.40 8.24
N LEU A 115 -8.19 -1.85 9.39
CA LEU A 115 -8.62 -0.46 9.49
C LEU A 115 -7.43 0.50 9.45
N THR A 116 -6.41 0.21 10.25
CA THR A 116 -5.19 1.02 10.39
C THR A 116 -4.03 0.21 10.98
N VAL A 117 -2.81 0.76 10.88
CA VAL A 117 -1.62 0.36 11.64
C VAL A 117 -1.04 1.62 12.29
N ALA A 118 -1.66 2.04 13.39
CA ALA A 118 -1.36 3.31 14.03
C ALA A 118 0.04 3.29 14.64
N LYS A 119 0.82 4.37 14.47
CA LYS A 119 2.04 4.60 15.25
C LYS A 119 1.61 5.20 16.59
N LEU A 120 1.97 4.57 17.70
CA LEU A 120 1.64 5.03 19.04
C LEU A 120 2.81 5.83 19.64
N ALA A 121 2.49 6.69 20.62
CA ALA A 121 3.49 7.33 21.45
C ALA A 121 4.17 6.33 22.40
N SER A 122 3.38 5.37 22.91
CA SER A 122 3.81 4.19 23.68
C SER A 122 2.77 3.08 23.58
N GLY A 123 3.16 1.83 23.79
CA GLY A 123 2.26 0.66 23.89
C GLY A 123 1.52 0.53 25.22
N THR A 124 1.12 1.64 25.84
CA THR A 124 0.28 1.61 27.04
C THR A 124 -1.16 1.29 26.65
N GLY A 125 -1.90 0.58 27.51
CA GLY A 125 -3.30 0.22 27.23
C GLY A 125 -4.19 1.42 26.93
N GLU A 126 -3.94 2.57 27.56
CA GLU A 126 -4.63 3.84 27.25
C GLU A 126 -4.39 4.30 25.81
N ASN A 127 -3.12 4.37 25.37
CA ASN A 127 -2.78 4.78 24.01
C ASN A 127 -3.31 3.79 22.96
N GLU A 128 -3.33 2.50 23.30
CA GLU A 128 -3.93 1.49 22.44
C GLU A 128 -5.45 1.67 22.33
N ALA A 129 -6.16 1.85 23.45
CA ALA A 129 -7.60 2.08 23.47
C ALA A 129 -7.99 3.33 22.68
N VAL A 130 -7.27 4.44 22.87
CA VAL A 130 -7.49 5.68 22.11
C VAL A 130 -7.32 5.45 20.60
N ALA A 131 -6.28 4.72 20.19
CA ALA A 131 -6.04 4.41 18.78
C ALA A 131 -7.13 3.50 18.17
N VAL A 132 -7.63 2.53 18.94
CA VAL A 132 -8.74 1.65 18.53
C VAL A 132 -10.02 2.46 18.37
N CYS A 133 -10.41 3.25 19.37
CA CYS A 133 -11.60 4.12 19.29
C CYS A 133 -11.54 5.07 18.09
N ALA A 134 -10.41 5.75 17.88
CA ALA A 134 -10.22 6.63 16.74
C ALA A 134 -10.32 5.89 15.39
N ALA A 135 -9.79 4.66 15.30
CA ALA A 135 -9.87 3.85 14.09
C ALA A 135 -11.32 3.44 13.76
N LEU A 136 -12.13 3.11 14.77
CA LEU A 136 -13.53 2.72 14.61
C LEU A 136 -14.41 3.92 14.24
N GLN A 137 -14.23 5.07 14.91
CA GLN A 137 -14.95 6.32 14.62
C GLN A 137 -14.65 6.83 13.20
N HIS A 138 -13.37 6.87 12.81
CA HIS A 138 -12.99 7.28 11.45
C HIS A 138 -13.56 6.36 10.36
N ARG A 139 -13.94 5.13 10.72
CA ARG A 139 -14.57 4.16 9.83
C ARG A 139 -16.10 4.19 9.89
N GLY A 140 -16.70 4.89 10.84
CA GLY A 140 -18.15 4.92 11.06
C GLY A 140 -18.70 3.59 11.60
N VAL A 141 -17.87 2.85 12.34
CA VAL A 141 -18.23 1.54 12.93
C VAL A 141 -18.62 1.65 14.41
N ALA A 142 -18.26 2.76 15.05
CA ALA A 142 -18.64 3.08 16.42
C ALA A 142 -19.21 4.50 16.47
N ASP A 143 -20.21 4.69 17.33
CA ASP A 143 -20.85 5.99 17.64
C ASP A 143 -19.91 6.94 18.41
#